data_AF-A0AAV0VLX5-F1
#
_entry.id   AF-A0AAV0VLX5-F1
#
_cell.length_a   1.000
_cell.length_b   1.000
_cell.length_c   1.000
_cell.angle_alpha   90.00
_cell.angle_beta   90.00
_cell.angle_gamma   90.00
#
_symmetry.space_group_name_H-M   'P 1'
#
loop_
_entity.id
_entity.type
_entity.pdbx_description
1 polymer ?
#
loop_
_entity_poly.entity_id
_entity_poly.type
_entity_poly.pdbx_seq_one_letter_code
_entity_poly.pdbx_strand_id
1 'polypeptide(L)'
;MIFSEFWEEHFQCRYPRSMRTPYNSNYSNECDSKFHLREKIPKFENQLQFVSDSVLAFAHALYDMHSDHCGPNFVGLCEAMKPVKGPELLMYLRKVNFTGKLFEIN
;
A
#
# COMPACT_ATOMS: atom_id res chain seq x y z
N MET A 1 -0.26 -11.09 7.80
CA MET A 1 0.18 -10.56 9.10
C MET A 1 -0.49 -9.21 9.30
N ILE A 2 -1.26 -9.07 10.38
CA ILE A 2 -1.96 -7.82 10.72
C ILE A 2 -1.00 -6.95 11.54
N PHE A 3 -1.19 -5.62 11.55
CA PHE A 3 -0.29 -4.67 12.21
C PHE A 3 0.11 -5.07 13.65
N SER A 4 -0.84 -5.53 14.46
CA SER A 4 -0.57 -5.95 15.84
C SER A 4 0.40 -7.12 15.93
N GLU A 5 0.29 -8.13 15.07
CA GLU A 5 1.20 -9.29 15.07
C GLU A 5 2.63 -8.87 14.72
N PHE A 6 2.77 -8.05 13.67
CA PHE A 6 4.07 -7.49 13.29
C PHE A 6 4.68 -6.70 14.45
N TRP A 7 3.89 -5.84 15.11
CA TRP A 7 4.38 -5.01 16.20
C TRP A 7 4.84 -5.84 17.41
N GLU A 8 4.06 -6.87 17.76
CA GLU A 8 4.36 -7.81 18.84
C GLU A 8 5.64 -8.60 18.56
N GLU A 9 5.81 -9.13 17.36
CA GLU A 9 7.03 -9.84 16.95
C GLU A 9 8.23 -8.89 16.84
N HIS A 10 8.03 -7.68 16.33
CA HIS A 10 9.12 -6.75 16.10
C HIS A 10 9.73 -6.25 17.43
N PHE A 11 8.89 -5.86 18.39
CA PHE A 11 9.30 -5.34 19.69
C PHE A 11 9.31 -6.39 20.81
N GLN A 12 8.91 -7.64 20.53
CA GLN A 12 8.86 -8.76 21.48
C GLN A 12 8.01 -8.42 22.73
N CYS A 13 6.83 -7.86 22.50
CA CYS A 13 5.89 -7.39 23.52
C CYS A 13 4.45 -7.74 23.11
N ARG A 14 3.46 -7.54 23.99
CA ARG A 14 2.03 -7.72 23.67
C ARG A 14 1.39 -6.37 23.35
N TYR A 15 0.68 -6.29 22.22
CA TYR A 15 0.02 -5.05 21.81
C TYR A 15 -1.14 -4.75 22.77
N PRO A 16 -1.31 -3.49 23.22
CA PRO A 16 -2.37 -3.16 24.18
C PRO A 16 -3.75 -3.56 23.66
N ARG A 17 -4.51 -4.30 24.49
CA ARG A 17 -5.85 -4.82 24.17
C ARG A 17 -5.92 -5.79 22.98
N SER A 18 -4.81 -6.35 22.52
CA SER A 18 -4.83 -7.43 21.54
C SER A 18 -5.37 -8.73 22.17
N MET A 19 -5.96 -9.58 21.34
CA MET A 19 -6.36 -10.92 21.77
C MET A 19 -5.12 -11.78 22.02
N ARG A 20 -5.20 -12.68 23.01
CA ARG A 20 -4.13 -13.65 23.25
C ARG A 20 -4.15 -14.72 22.16
N THR A 21 -3.05 -14.86 21.44
CA THR A 21 -2.85 -15.84 20.37
C THR A 21 -1.73 -16.81 20.76
N PRO A 22 -1.58 -17.97 20.09
CA PRO A 22 -0.43 -18.84 20.29
C PRO A 22 0.91 -18.11 20.06
N TYR A 23 0.93 -17.13 19.16
CA TYR A 23 2.12 -16.38 18.75
C TYR A 23 2.56 -15.30 19.74
N ASN A 24 1.64 -14.76 20.57
CA ASN A 24 1.97 -13.73 21.56
C ASN A 24 1.89 -14.22 23.02
N SER A 25 1.64 -15.52 23.21
CA SER A 25 1.52 -16.16 24.52
C SER A 25 2.78 -16.05 25.38
N ASN A 26 3.94 -15.98 24.73
CA ASN A 26 5.26 -15.86 25.36
C ASN A 26 5.61 -14.43 25.79
N TYR A 27 4.86 -13.41 25.32
CA TYR A 27 5.09 -12.02 25.70
C TYR A 27 4.35 -11.68 26.99
N SER A 28 5.14 -11.36 28.03
CA SER A 28 4.63 -11.04 29.37
C SER A 28 4.31 -9.56 29.56
N ASN A 29 5.03 -8.68 28.85
CA ASN A 29 4.90 -7.23 28.99
C ASN A 29 4.08 -6.65 27.84
N GLU A 30 3.33 -5.59 28.13
CA GLU A 30 2.66 -4.80 27.10
C GLU A 30 3.64 -3.87 26.39
N CYS A 31 3.40 -3.59 25.11
CA CYS A 31 4.22 -2.68 24.32
C CYS A 31 4.11 -1.23 24.83
N ASP A 32 5.24 -0.52 24.94
CA ASP A 32 5.25 0.89 25.31
C ASP A 32 4.75 1.76 24.13
N SER A 33 3.93 2.75 24.45
CA SER A 33 3.51 3.83 23.55
C SER A 33 4.67 4.62 22.92
N LYS A 34 5.86 4.57 23.53
CA LYS A 34 7.06 5.26 23.05
C LYS A 34 7.84 4.48 21.99
N PHE A 35 7.50 3.23 21.72
CA PHE A 35 8.23 2.44 20.74
C PHE A 35 8.08 3.02 19.33
N HIS A 36 9.21 3.24 18.67
CA HIS A 36 9.27 3.69 17.29
C HIS A 36 10.06 2.72 16.41
N LEU A 37 9.62 2.53 15.16
CA LEU A 37 10.35 1.72 14.16
C LEU A 37 11.77 2.22 13.86
N ARG A 38 12.10 3.45 14.26
CA ARG A 38 13.48 3.97 14.14
C ARG A 38 14.44 3.31 15.13
N GLU A 39 13.94 2.85 16.28
CA GLU A 39 14.76 2.18 17.30
C GLU A 39 15.21 0.79 16.83
N LYS A 40 14.40 0.16 15.98
CA LYS A 40 14.70 -1.12 15.34
C LYS A 40 14.14 -1.09 13.93
N ILE A 41 14.97 -0.69 12.97
CA ILE A 41 14.51 -0.55 11.59
C ILE A 41 14.17 -1.95 11.05
N PRO A 42 12.93 -2.20 10.59
CA PRO A 42 12.59 -3.47 9.97
C PRO A 42 13.39 -3.65 8.68
N LYS A 43 13.72 -4.90 8.36
CA LYS A 43 14.34 -5.20 7.06
C LYS A 43 13.29 -4.95 5.98
N PHE A 44 13.47 -3.87 5.22
CA PHE A 44 12.64 -3.61 4.06
C PHE A 44 13.00 -4.58 2.94
N GLU A 45 11.98 -5.08 2.25
CA GLU A 45 12.19 -5.87 1.05
C GLU A 45 12.55 -4.95 -0.11
N ASN A 46 13.60 -5.32 -0.84
CA ASN A 46 14.07 -4.58 -2.02
C ASN A 46 13.02 -4.50 -3.15
N GLN A 47 11.91 -5.24 -3.03
CA GLN A 47 10.84 -5.33 -4.02
C GLN A 47 9.67 -4.37 -3.78
N LEU A 48 9.69 -3.60 -2.68
CA LEU A 48 8.61 -2.65 -2.37
C LEU A 48 8.39 -1.60 -3.48
N GLN A 49 9.46 -1.25 -4.21
CA GLN A 49 9.37 -0.35 -5.35
C GLN A 49 8.45 -0.91 -6.45
N PHE A 50 8.53 -2.21 -6.75
CA PHE A 50 7.67 -2.83 -7.77
C PHE A 50 6.19 -2.78 -7.39
N VAL A 51 5.89 -2.90 -6.09
CA VAL A 51 4.51 -2.78 -5.59
C VAL A 51 3.99 -1.36 -5.81
N SER A 52 4.79 -0.35 -5.44
CA SER A 52 4.43 1.05 -5.65
C SER A 52 4.27 1.37 -7.14
N ASP A 53 5.22 0.97 -7.97
CA ASP A 53 5.19 1.21 -9.41
C ASP A 53 3.99 0.51 -10.05
N SER A 54 3.61 -0.67 -9.57
CA SER A 54 2.40 -1.35 -10.04
C SER A 54 1.14 -0.52 -9.75
N VAL A 55 0.97 0.00 -8.53
CA VAL A 55 -0.18 0.83 -8.17
C VAL A 55 -0.19 2.14 -8.96
N LEU A 56 0.98 2.78 -9.11
CA LEU A 56 1.11 3.99 -9.92
C LEU A 56 0.77 3.75 -11.39
N ALA A 57 1.13 2.59 -11.94
CA ALA A 57 0.77 2.25 -13.32
C ALA A 57 -0.76 2.18 -13.50
N PHE A 58 -1.48 1.58 -12.57
CA PHE A 58 -2.95 1.59 -12.59
C PHE A 58 -3.51 3.00 -12.42
N ALA A 59 -2.92 3.82 -11.55
CA ALA A 59 -3.37 5.21 -11.35
C ALA A 59 -3.22 6.04 -12.63
N HIS A 60 -2.07 5.96 -13.32
CA HIS A 60 -1.85 6.63 -14.59
C HIS A 60 -2.81 6.13 -15.68
N ALA A 61 -2.99 4.81 -15.81
CA ALA A 61 -3.91 4.24 -16.80
C ALA A 61 -5.36 4.71 -16.58
N LEU A 62 -5.82 4.72 -15.32
CA LEU A 62 -7.16 5.19 -14.97
C LEU A 62 -7.31 6.70 -15.16
N TYR A 63 -6.26 7.48 -14.91
CA TYR A 63 -6.26 8.92 -15.15
C TYR A 63 -6.39 9.25 -16.64
N ASP A 64 -5.61 8.59 -17.49
CA ASP A 64 -5.66 8.81 -18.95
C ASP A 64 -7.02 8.37 -19.51
N MET A 65 -7.52 7.20 -19.07
CA MET A 65 -8.86 6.73 -19.43
C MET A 65 -9.95 7.71 -18.97
N HIS A 66 -9.83 8.24 -17.76
CA HIS A 66 -10.77 9.23 -17.23
C HIS A 66 -10.75 10.54 -18.02
N SER A 67 -9.57 11.05 -18.35
CA SER A 67 -9.42 12.26 -19.16
C SER A 67 -10.06 12.09 -20.56
N ASP A 68 -9.93 10.92 -21.17
CA ASP A 68 -10.50 10.63 -22.50
C ASP A 68 -12.04 10.46 -22.45
N HIS A 69 -12.57 9.79 -21.43
CA HIS A 69 -14.01 9.48 -21.34
C HIS A 69 -14.84 10.55 -20.65
N CYS A 70 -14.33 11.14 -19.58
CA CYS A 70 -15.03 12.10 -18.75
C CYS A 70 -14.60 13.54 -19.03
N GLY A 71 -13.41 13.74 -19.59
CA GLY A 71 -12.79 15.05 -19.83
C GLY A 71 -11.85 15.50 -18.70
N PRO A 72 -10.85 16.35 -19.00
CA PRO A 72 -9.71 16.62 -18.11
C PRO A 72 -10.04 17.32 -16.78
N ASN A 73 -11.23 17.90 -16.66
CA ASN A 73 -11.66 18.63 -15.45
C ASN A 73 -12.90 18.01 -14.78
N PHE A 74 -13.31 16.82 -15.21
CA PHE A 74 -14.48 16.16 -14.63
C PHE A 74 -14.16 15.60 -13.24
N VAL A 75 -15.03 15.85 -12.26
CA VAL A 75 -14.84 15.36 -10.89
C VAL A 75 -15.68 14.12 -10.65
N GLY A 76 -15.04 13.05 -10.16
CA GLY A 76 -15.67 11.75 -9.94
C GLY A 76 -15.72 10.89 -11.21
N LEU A 77 -16.60 9.88 -11.22
CA LEU A 77 -16.76 8.96 -12.35
C LEU A 77 -17.98 9.33 -13.19
N CYS A 78 -17.77 9.51 -14.49
CA CYS A 78 -18.85 9.65 -15.46
C CYS A 78 -19.46 8.28 -15.83
N GLU A 79 -20.63 8.29 -16.48
CA GLU A 79 -21.34 7.05 -16.84
C GLU A 79 -20.56 6.17 -17.82
N ALA A 80 -19.70 6.76 -18.66
CA ALA A 80 -18.83 6.00 -19.57
C ALA A 80 -17.82 5.08 -18.85
N MET A 81 -17.48 5.40 -17.59
CA MET A 81 -16.59 4.60 -16.74
C MET A 81 -17.33 3.76 -15.69
N LYS A 82 -18.66 3.64 -15.78
CA LYS A 82 -19.50 2.82 -14.89
C LYS A 82 -20.20 1.70 -15.67
N PRO A 83 -19.67 0.46 -15.67
CA PRO A 83 -18.42 0.02 -15.07
C PRO A 83 -17.20 0.30 -15.96
N VAL A 84 -16.00 0.29 -15.37
CA VAL A 84 -14.75 0.30 -16.11
C VAL A 84 -14.61 -1.00 -16.90
N LYS A 85 -14.35 -0.89 -18.21
CA LYS A 85 -14.19 -2.05 -19.10
C LYS A 85 -12.75 -2.55 -19.04
N GLY A 86 -12.56 -3.79 -18.55
CA GLY A 86 -11.24 -4.41 -18.41
C GLY A 86 -10.37 -4.42 -19.68
N PRO A 87 -10.89 -4.81 -20.87
CA PRO A 87 -10.11 -4.78 -22.11
C PRO A 87 -9.62 -3.39 -22.50
N GLU A 88 -10.42 -2.36 -22.20
CA GLU A 88 -10.08 -0.97 -22.48
C GLU A 88 -9.03 -0.44 -21.50
N LEU A 89 -9.21 -0.71 -20.20
CA LEU A 89 -8.20 -0.41 -19.18
C LEU A 89 -6.85 -1.06 -19.51
N LEU A 90 -6.85 -2.29 -20.05
CA LEU A 90 -5.63 -2.97 -20.50
C LEU A 90 -4.92 -2.20 -21.64
N MET A 91 -5.67 -1.54 -22.53
CA MET A 91 -5.08 -0.70 -23.58
C MET A 91 -4.40 0.54 -23.00
N TYR A 92 -4.97 1.16 -21.96
CA TYR A 92 -4.35 2.27 -21.25
C TYR A 92 -3.12 1.81 -20.48
N LEU A 93 -3.20 0.71 -19.73
CA LEU A 93 -2.07 0.12 -18.99
C LEU A 93 -0.85 -0.15 -19.89
N ARG A 94 -1.07 -0.62 -21.12
CA ARG A 94 0.01 -0.86 -22.11
C ARG A 94 0.72 0.40 -22.60
N LYS A 95 0.10 1.58 -22.43
CA LYS A 95 0.63 2.88 -22.87
C LYS A 95 1.25 3.69 -21.74
N VAL A 96 1.06 3.26 -20.49
CA VAL A 96 1.57 3.95 -19.31
C VAL A 96 3.08 4.13 -19.42
N ASN A 97 3.52 5.35 -19.22
CA ASN A 97 4.94 5.71 -19.17
C ASN A 97 5.14 6.77 -18.08
N PHE A 98 5.86 6.39 -17.02
CA PHE A 98 6.23 7.29 -15.94
C PHE A 98 7.59 6.88 -15.37
N THR A 99 8.25 7.82 -14.70
CA THR A 99 9.47 7.52 -13.93
C THR A 99 9.07 7.25 -12.48
N GLY A 100 9.14 5.99 -12.05
CA GLY A 100 9.05 5.63 -10.64
C GLY A 100 10.17 6.29 -9.86
N LYS A 101 9.84 6.97 -8.75
CA LYS A 101 10.86 7.45 -7.82
C LYS A 101 11.18 6.33 -6.84
N LEU A 102 12.47 6.01 -6.70
CA LEU A 102 12.95 5.20 -5.59
C LEU A 102 12.53 5.88 -4.28
N PHE A 103 11.85 5.14 -3.41
CA PHE A 103 11.76 5.52 -2.01
C PHE A 103 13.16 5.33 -1.40
N GLU A 104 14.02 6.34 -1.52
CA GLU A 104 15.19 6.44 -0.65
C GLU A 104 14.71 6.74 0.76
N ILE A 105 14.51 5.69 1.54
CA ILE A 105 14.31 5.80 2.98
C ILE A 105 15.69 6.09 3.58
N ASN A 106 16.01 7.38 3.75
CA ASN A 106 17.12 7.81 4.60
C ASN A 106 16.81 7.59 6.07
#